data_AF-A0A2M9XWY0-F1
#
_entry.id   AF-A0A2M9XWY0-F1
#
_cell.length_a   1.000
_cell.length_b   1.000
_cell.length_c   1.000
_cell.angle_alpha   90.00
_cell.angle_beta   90.00
_cell.angle_gamma   90.00
#
_symmetry.space_group_name_H-M   'P 1'
#
loop_
_entity.id
_entity.type
_entity.pdbx_description
1 polymer ?
#
loop_
_entity_poly.entity_id
_entity_poly.type
_entity_poly.pdbx_seq_one_letter_code
_entity_poly.pdbx_strand_id
1 'polypeptide(L)'
;MDLNTINLKRFHLHYFSYLLFIFILSLPLTAGLVEEGYRMIFYFGGAMSFAIQMAILQLRFLPRKIPALAESGFPFFTVFLSFFLNLGILTALQVLDYPFEATSGFLIAYFVHLLFLVFASYFSGK
;
A
#
# COMPACT_ATOMS: atom_id res chain seq x y z
N MET A 1 -2.80 2.39 18.01
CA MET A 1 -3.11 0.99 18.32
C MET A 1 -1.79 0.23 18.30
N ASP A 2 -1.47 -0.52 19.36
CA ASP A 2 -0.20 -1.25 19.39
C ASP A 2 -0.21 -2.36 18.34
N LEU A 3 0.70 -2.29 17.37
CA LEU A 3 0.81 -3.31 16.33
C LEU A 3 1.14 -4.68 16.92
N ASN A 4 1.69 -4.73 18.13
CA ASN A 4 2.02 -5.96 18.84
C ASN A 4 0.80 -6.68 19.41
N THR A 5 -0.36 -6.02 19.54
CA THR A 5 -1.57 -6.63 20.10
C THR A 5 -2.62 -7.03 19.06
N ILE A 6 -2.44 -6.64 17.79
CA ILE A 6 -3.40 -6.90 16.71
C ILE A 6 -3.40 -8.38 16.29
N ASN A 7 -4.56 -9.01 16.07
CA ASN A 7 -4.60 -10.35 15.48
C ASN A 7 -4.16 -10.32 14.00
N LEU A 8 -2.97 -10.86 13.68
CA LEU A 8 -2.40 -10.84 12.32
C LEU A 8 -3.27 -11.56 11.30
N LYS A 9 -3.90 -12.68 11.67
CA LYS A 9 -4.73 -13.45 10.74
C LYS A 9 -5.96 -12.63 10.34
N ARG A 10 -6.61 -12.01 11.32
CA ARG A 10 -7.76 -11.12 11.12
C ARG A 10 -7.37 -9.86 10.35
N PHE A 11 -6.20 -9.30 10.66
CA PHE A 11 -5.65 -8.14 9.95
C PHE A 11 -5.44 -8.42 8.47
N HIS A 12 -4.73 -9.49 8.14
CA HIS A 12 -4.50 -9.86 6.74
C HIS A 12 -5.82 -10.13 6.04
N LEU A 13 -6.75 -10.86 6.67
CA LEU A 13 -8.06 -11.13 6.07
C LEU A 13 -8.78 -9.83 5.71
N HIS A 14 -8.98 -8.93 6.65
CA HIS A 14 -9.67 -7.66 6.40
C HIS A 14 -8.95 -6.84 5.34
N TYR A 15 -7.63 -6.70 5.46
CA TYR A 15 -6.83 -5.93 4.54
C TYR A 15 -6.94 -6.45 3.10
N PHE A 16 -6.77 -7.76 2.89
CA PHE A 16 -6.89 -8.36 1.56
C PHE A 16 -8.33 -8.36 1.03
N SER A 17 -9.34 -8.52 1.89
CA SER A 17 -10.74 -8.40 1.48
C SER A 17 -11.07 -6.99 0.98
N TYR A 18 -10.61 -5.94 1.67
CA TYR A 18 -10.80 -4.56 1.21
C TYR A 18 -10.09 -4.27 -0.10
N LEU A 19 -8.87 -4.79 -0.28
CA LEU A 19 -8.13 -4.66 -1.53
C LEU A 19 -8.82 -5.34 -2.71
N LEU A 20 -9.28 -6.58 -2.51
CA LEU A 20 -10.01 -7.32 -3.54
C LEU A 20 -11.31 -6.59 -3.91
N PHE A 21 -12.04 -6.08 -2.91
CA PHE A 21 -13.26 -5.32 -3.12
C PHE A 21 -13.00 -4.06 -3.96
N ILE A 22 -11.98 -3.26 -3.63
CA ILE A 22 -11.63 -2.09 -4.45
C ILE A 22 -11.15 -2.47 -5.83
N PHE A 23 -10.35 -3.54 -5.96
CA PHE A 23 -9.90 -3.99 -7.26
C PHE A 23 -11.12 -4.26 -8.18
N ILE A 24 -12.10 -5.02 -7.68
CA ILE A 24 -13.33 -5.31 -8.42
C ILE A 24 -14.10 -4.03 -8.75
N LEU A 25 -14.27 -3.11 -7.79
CA LEU A 25 -14.95 -1.83 -8.03
C LEU A 25 -14.19 -0.91 -9.00
N SER A 26 -12.87 -1.03 -9.05
CA SER A 26 -12.04 -0.20 -9.93
C SER A 26 -12.23 -0.56 -11.40
N LEU A 27 -12.52 -1.83 -11.73
CA LEU A 27 -12.71 -2.29 -13.11
C LEU A 27 -13.77 -1.49 -13.88
N PRO A 28 -15.03 -1.35 -13.38
CA PRO A 28 -16.03 -0.54 -14.08
C PRO A 28 -15.74 0.96 -14.01
N LEU A 29 -15.12 1.44 -12.92
CA LEU A 29 -14.83 2.87 -12.75
C LEU A 29 -13.76 3.35 -13.75
N THR A 30 -12.67 2.60 -13.91
CA THR A 30 -11.61 2.97 -14.86
C THR A 30 -12.06 2.75 -16.30
N ALA A 31 -12.96 1.80 -16.57
CA ALA A 31 -13.48 1.57 -17.91
C ALA A 31 -14.19 2.80 -18.48
N GLY A 32 -14.85 3.62 -17.64
CA GLY A 32 -15.53 4.85 -18.05
C GLY A 32 -14.72 6.14 -17.87
N LEU A 33 -13.59 6.10 -17.16
CA LEU A 33 -12.81 7.30 -16.79
C LEU A 33 -11.43 7.35 -17.42
N VAL A 34 -10.88 6.22 -17.88
CA VAL A 34 -9.53 6.12 -18.43
C VAL A 34 -9.61 5.55 -19.84
N GLU A 35 -8.92 6.22 -20.77
CA GLU A 35 -8.84 5.81 -22.17
C GLU A 35 -8.29 4.38 -22.33
N GLU A 36 -8.75 3.71 -23.38
CA GLU A 36 -8.62 2.26 -23.55
C GLU A 36 -7.18 1.74 -23.53
N GLY A 37 -6.22 2.53 -24.05
CA GLY A 37 -4.78 2.21 -24.05
C GLY A 37 -4.06 2.53 -22.73
N TYR A 38 -4.57 3.46 -21.93
CA TYR A 38 -3.91 3.89 -20.69
C TYR A 38 -4.40 3.15 -19.44
N ARG A 39 -5.50 2.38 -19.53
CA ARG A 39 -6.01 1.56 -18.43
C ARG A 39 -4.98 0.57 -17.89
N MET A 40 -4.25 -0.11 -18.78
CA MET A 40 -3.20 -1.05 -18.37
C MET A 40 -2.05 -0.34 -17.65
N ILE A 41 -1.73 0.87 -18.08
CA ILE A 41 -0.67 1.70 -17.50
C ILE A 41 -1.09 2.20 -16.10
N PHE A 42 -2.34 2.61 -15.95
CA PHE A 42 -2.96 2.92 -14.66
C PHE A 42 -2.84 1.75 -13.68
N TYR A 43 -3.23 0.55 -14.11
CA TYR A 43 -3.14 -0.64 -13.27
C TYR A 43 -1.71 -1.06 -12.95
N PHE A 44 -0.77 -0.82 -13.86
CA PHE A 44 0.65 -1.04 -13.59
C PHE A 44 1.16 -0.14 -12.46
N GLY A 45 0.84 1.16 -12.50
CA GLY A 45 1.15 2.09 -11.42
C GLY A 45 0.52 1.69 -10.08
N GLY A 46 -0.74 1.25 -10.11
CA GLY A 46 -1.43 0.72 -8.93
C GLY A 46 -0.77 -0.54 -8.37
N ALA A 47 -0.36 -1.47 -9.24
CA ALA A 47 0.33 -2.71 -8.84
C ALA A 47 1.73 -2.43 -8.23
N MET A 48 2.45 -1.43 -8.75
CA MET A 48 3.72 -0.98 -8.15
C MET A 48 3.51 -0.49 -6.73
N SER A 49 2.54 0.42 -6.53
CA SER A 49 2.17 0.92 -5.20
C SER A 49 1.80 -0.24 -4.27
N PHE A 50 0.99 -1.19 -4.74
CA PHE A 50 0.63 -2.38 -3.98
C PHE A 50 1.83 -3.20 -3.49
N ALA A 51 2.77 -3.52 -4.39
CA ALA A 51 3.95 -4.32 -4.04
C ALA A 51 4.79 -3.65 -2.96
N ILE A 52 4.97 -2.33 -3.07
CA ILE A 52 5.70 -1.50 -2.10
C ILE A 52 5.01 -1.51 -0.74
N GLN A 53 3.71 -1.22 -0.71
CA GLN A 53 2.96 -1.15 0.54
C GLN A 53 2.92 -2.51 1.24
N MET A 54 2.85 -3.60 0.49
CA MET A 54 2.97 -4.95 1.04
C MET A 54 4.35 -5.21 1.65
N ALA A 55 5.43 -4.82 0.98
CA ALA A 55 6.78 -4.97 1.52
C ALA A 55 6.97 -4.18 2.82
N ILE A 56 6.53 -2.91 2.84
CA ILE A 56 6.58 -2.04 4.02
C ILE A 56 5.75 -2.60 5.17
N LEU A 57 4.55 -3.12 4.88
CA LEU A 57 3.69 -3.75 5.87
C LEU A 57 4.35 -4.96 6.54
N GLN A 58 4.99 -5.83 5.76
CA GLN A 58 5.72 -6.99 6.29
C GLN A 58 6.91 -6.55 7.16
N LEU A 59 7.66 -5.54 6.73
CA LEU A 59 8.72 -4.94 7.55
C LEU A 59 8.15 -4.42 8.87
N ARG A 60 7.01 -3.72 8.84
CA ARG A 60 6.38 -3.15 10.03
C ARG A 60 5.96 -4.19 11.07
N PHE A 61 5.66 -5.42 10.64
CA PHE A 61 5.33 -6.54 11.54
C PHE A 61 6.54 -7.36 11.98
N LEU A 62 7.73 -7.10 11.44
CA LEU A 62 8.95 -7.83 11.79
C LEU A 62 9.30 -7.81 13.28
N PRO A 63 9.08 -6.72 14.05
CA PRO A 63 9.34 -6.71 15.49
C PRO A 63 8.57 -7.76 16.29
N ARG A 64 7.47 -8.31 15.77
CA ARG A 64 6.73 -9.41 16.42
C ARG A 64 7.50 -10.74 16.39
N LYS A 65 8.35 -10.91 15.38
CA LYS A 65 9.24 -12.08 15.25
C LYS A 65 10.59 -11.84 15.91
N ILE A 66 11.05 -10.59 15.93
CA ILE A 66 12.34 -10.17 16.49
C ILE A 66 12.12 -8.99 17.43
N PRO A 67 11.79 -9.24 18.73
CA PRO A 67 11.43 -8.19 19.69
C PRO A 67 12.50 -7.11 19.87
N ALA A 68 13.78 -7.45 19.75
CA ALA A 68 14.90 -6.49 19.83
C ALA A 68 14.82 -5.34 18.80
N LEU A 69 14.08 -5.52 17.69
CA LEU A 69 13.82 -4.45 16.73
C LEU A 69 12.87 -3.37 17.31
N ALA A 70 11.92 -3.74 18.17
CA ALA A 70 11.01 -2.76 18.75
C ALA A 70 11.74 -1.74 19.64
N GLU A 71 12.79 -2.19 20.34
CA GLU A 71 13.56 -1.39 21.30
C GLU A 71 14.59 -0.47 20.62
N SER A 72 14.91 -0.71 19.34
CA SER A 72 15.95 0.01 18.58
C SER A 72 15.42 1.13 17.68
N GLY A 73 14.14 1.50 17.82
CA GLY A 73 13.52 2.55 16.98
C GLY A 73 13.15 2.10 15.56
N PHE A 74 13.20 0.79 15.29
CA PHE A 74 12.83 0.20 13.99
C PHE A 74 11.46 0.65 13.46
N PRO A 75 10.40 0.79 14.29
CA PRO A 75 9.12 1.31 13.80
C PRO A 75 9.22 2.69 13.15
N PHE A 76 10.04 3.59 13.73
CA PHE A 76 10.27 4.93 13.17
C PHE A 76 11.06 4.86 11.86
N PHE A 77 12.11 4.04 11.81
CA PHE A 77 12.87 3.79 10.58
C PHE A 77 11.98 3.34 9.42
N THR A 78 11.04 2.42 9.65
CA THR A 78 10.14 1.93 8.58
C THR A 78 9.23 3.02 8.00
N VAL A 79 8.88 4.05 8.79
CA VAL A 79 8.12 5.21 8.30
C VAL A 79 8.98 6.07 7.36
N PHE A 80 10.21 6.37 7.75
CA PHE A 80 11.16 7.12 6.91
C PHE A 80 11.47 6.37 5.62
N LEU A 81 11.79 5.07 5.72
CA LEU A 81 12.05 4.23 4.56
C LEU A 81 10.85 4.20 3.60
N SER A 82 9.64 4.03 4.14
CA SER A 82 8.40 4.05 3.35
C SER A 82 8.25 5.36 2.58
N PHE A 83 8.42 6.50 3.24
CA PHE A 83 8.32 7.81 2.61
C PHE A 83 9.30 7.95 1.43
N PHE A 84 10.58 7.70 1.67
CA PHE A 84 11.61 7.87 0.63
C PHE A 84 11.47 6.88 -0.51
N LEU A 85 11.02 5.65 -0.24
CA LEU A 85 10.82 4.65 -1.28
C LEU A 85 9.65 5.03 -2.20
N ASN A 86 8.53 5.51 -1.64
CA ASN A 86 7.42 6.03 -2.45
C ASN A 86 7.83 7.27 -3.24
N LEU A 87 8.56 8.21 -2.61
CA LEU A 87 9.06 9.41 -3.29
C LEU A 87 10.03 9.06 -4.42
N GLY A 88 10.96 8.12 -4.20
CA GLY A 88 11.92 7.67 -5.20
C GLY A 88 11.23 7.06 -6.42
N ILE A 89 10.14 6.31 -6.20
CA ILE A 89 9.38 5.70 -7.30
C ILE A 89 8.56 6.74 -8.06
N LEU A 90 7.92 7.69 -7.38
CA LEU A 90 7.25 8.81 -8.04
C LEU A 90 8.24 9.64 -8.87
N THR A 91 9.43 9.89 -8.33
CA THR A 91 10.51 10.59 -9.04
C THR A 91 10.97 9.79 -10.26
N ALA A 92 11.13 8.47 -10.13
CA ALA A 92 11.53 7.61 -11.24
C ALA A 92 10.48 7.58 -12.36
N LEU A 93 9.19 7.47 -12.01
CA LEU A 93 8.10 7.56 -12.99
C LEU A 93 8.14 8.89 -13.75
N GLN A 94 8.40 10.00 -13.05
CA GLN A 94 8.52 11.31 -13.67
C GLN A 94 9.76 11.45 -14.55
N VAL A 95 10.93 11.00 -14.09
CA VAL A 95 12.21 11.12 -14.82
C VAL A 95 12.24 10.23 -16.06
N LEU A 96 11.55 9.09 -16.04
CA LEU A 96 11.42 8.19 -17.17
C LEU A 96 10.25 8.55 -18.11
N ASP A 97 9.61 9.71 -17.89
CA ASP A 97 8.47 10.19 -18.67
C ASP A 97 7.33 9.15 -18.78
N TYR A 98 7.07 8.40 -17.70
CA TYR A 98 5.92 7.48 -17.68
C TYR A 98 4.61 8.28 -17.80
N PRO A 99 3.57 7.72 -18.45
CA PRO A 99 2.29 8.40 -18.58
C PRO A 99 1.69 8.78 -17.23
N PHE A 100 0.93 9.88 -17.22
CA PHE A 100 0.29 10.40 -16.02
C PHE A 100 -0.58 9.33 -15.33
N GLU A 101 -1.17 8.43 -16.09
CA GLU A 101 -2.01 7.33 -15.61
C GLU A 101 -1.24 6.37 -14.70
N ALA A 102 0.04 6.10 -14.97
CA ALA A 102 0.86 5.31 -14.05
C ALA A 102 1.03 6.02 -12.70
N THR A 103 1.29 7.33 -12.74
CA THR A 103 1.45 8.15 -11.53
C THR A 103 0.15 8.26 -10.75
N SER A 104 -0.98 8.47 -11.43
CA SER A 104 -2.29 8.57 -10.78
C SER A 104 -2.73 7.22 -10.20
N GLY A 105 -2.53 6.12 -10.92
CA GLY A 105 -2.77 4.76 -10.43
C GLY A 105 -1.95 4.46 -9.18
N PHE A 106 -0.66 4.84 -9.18
CA PHE A 106 0.22 4.70 -8.02
C PHE A 106 -0.30 5.48 -6.80
N LEU A 107 -0.61 6.76 -6.97
CA LEU A 107 -1.06 7.65 -5.89
C LEU A 107 -2.41 7.21 -5.32
N ILE A 108 -3.37 6.88 -6.17
CA ILE A 108 -4.68 6.39 -5.73
C ILE A 108 -4.52 5.11 -4.90
N ALA A 109 -3.77 4.13 -5.42
CA ALA A 109 -3.49 2.90 -4.68
C ALA A 109 -2.79 3.18 -3.35
N TYR A 110 -1.83 4.12 -3.32
CA TYR A 110 -1.13 4.51 -2.10
C TYR A 110 -2.08 5.01 -1.01
N PHE A 111 -2.99 5.93 -1.34
CA PHE A 111 -3.96 6.45 -0.38
C PHE A 111 -4.98 5.39 0.07
N VAL A 112 -5.43 4.53 -0.84
CA VAL A 112 -6.32 3.40 -0.52
C VAL A 112 -5.64 2.45 0.47
N HIS A 113 -4.35 2.15 0.27
CA HIS A 113 -3.58 1.32 1.19
C HIS A 113 -3.50 1.92 2.60
N LEU A 114 -3.22 3.22 2.71
CA LEU A 114 -3.19 3.90 4.01
C LEU A 114 -4.54 3.80 4.71
N LEU A 115 -5.64 4.04 3.99
CA LEU A 115 -6.99 3.94 4.52
C LEU A 115 -7.30 2.52 5.02
N PHE A 116 -6.97 1.50 4.23
CA PHE A 116 -7.23 0.10 4.60
C PHE A 116 -6.34 -0.41 5.70
N LEU A 117 -5.11 0.09 5.80
CA LEU A 117 -4.25 -0.20 6.95
C LEU A 117 -4.88 0.31 8.25
N VAL A 118 -5.50 1.49 8.24
CA VAL A 118 -6.23 2.03 9.39
C VAL A 118 -7.44 1.15 9.74
N PHE A 119 -8.30 0.84 8.76
CA PHE A 119 -9.48 -0.01 9.00
C PHE A 119 -9.11 -1.42 9.47
N ALA A 120 -8.19 -2.09 8.78
CA ALA A 120 -7.74 -3.43 9.13
C ALA A 120 -7.12 -3.45 10.53
N SER A 121 -6.35 -2.43 10.91
CA SER A 121 -5.79 -2.31 12.27
C SER A 121 -6.90 -2.22 13.31
N TYR A 122 -7.86 -1.33 13.09
CA TYR A 122 -8.97 -1.07 14.01
C TYR A 122 -9.84 -2.32 14.26
N PHE A 123 -10.28 -3.00 13.19
CA PHE A 123 -11.15 -4.17 13.30
C PHE A 123 -10.43 -5.46 13.73
N SER A 124 -9.10 -5.42 13.82
CA SER A 124 -8.29 -6.60 14.19
C SER A 124 -7.73 -6.54 15.61
N GLY A 125 -7.79 -5.39 16.27
CA GLY A 125 -7.53 -5.30 17.71
C GLY A 125 -8.78 -5.04 18.56
N LYS A 126 -9.97 -4.92 17.94
CA LYS A 126 -11.26 -5.25 18.57
C LYS A 126 -11.51 -6.75 18.44
#